data_AF-A0A4S0N3Q9-F1
#
_entry.id   AF-A0A4S0N3Q9-F1
#
_cell.length_a   1.000
_cell.length_b   1.000
_cell.length_c   1.000
_cell.angle_alpha   90.00
_cell.angle_beta   90.00
_cell.angle_gamma   90.00
#
_symmetry.space_group_name_H-M   'P 1'
#
loop_
_entity.id
_entity.type
_entity.pdbx_description
1 polymer ?
#
loop_
_entity_poly.entity_id
_entity_poly.type
_entity_poly.pdbx_seq_one_letter_code
_entity_poly.pdbx_strand_id
1 'polypeptide(L)' 'RLGLPELAAPLSRLMDDEVWTVRYAAANALRSFGQPGERLLRDIAASEVSRSQRTASLILAEGPAA' A
#
# COMPACT_ATOMS: atom_id res chain seq x y z
N ARG A 1 -3.47 -12.83 -8.96
CA ARG A 1 -2.73 -12.47 -7.72
C ARG A 1 -1.28 -12.82 -7.96
N LEU A 2 -0.39 -11.83 -7.89
CA LEU A 2 1.06 -12.04 -8.02
C LEU A 2 1.61 -12.41 -6.64
N GLY A 3 2.35 -13.52 -6.55
CA GLY A 3 2.99 -13.97 -5.32
C GLY A 3 4.46 -13.57 -5.30
N LEU A 4 4.74 -12.29 -5.02
CA LEU A 4 6.11 -11.74 -4.91
C LEU A 4 6.31 -11.10 -3.52
N PRO A 5 6.31 -11.91 -2.44
CA PRO A 5 6.40 -11.42 -1.07
C PRO A 5 7.65 -10.56 -0.81
N GLU A 6 8.74 -10.81 -1.53
CA GLU A 6 9.99 -10.04 -1.47
C GLU A 6 9.83 -8.58 -1.90
N LEU A 7 8.81 -8.26 -2.71
CA LEU A 7 8.52 -6.90 -3.16
C LEU A 7 7.70 -6.10 -2.13
N ALA A 8 7.14 -6.73 -1.10
CA ALA A 8 6.30 -6.03 -0.14
C ALA A 8 7.06 -4.94 0.63
N ALA A 9 8.30 -5.23 1.05
CA ALA A 9 9.14 -4.27 1.79
C ALA A 9 9.60 -3.06 0.96
N PRO A 10 10.13 -3.20 -0.28
CA PRO A 10 10.45 -2.03 -1.08
C PRO A 10 9.21 -1.23 -1.47
N LEU A 11 8.08 -1.88 -1.77
CA LEU A 11 6.83 -1.17 -2.08
C LEU A 11 6.30 -0.38 -0.87
N SER A 12 6.37 -0.92 0.35
CA SER A 12 5.94 -0.17 1.55
C SER A 12 6.80 1.07 1.81
N ARG A 13 8.09 1.05 1.44
CA ARG A 13 8.94 2.25 1.50
C ARG A 13 8.53 3.31 0.48
N LEU A 14 8.18 2.90 -0.74
CA LEU A 14 7.71 3.83 -1.79
C LEU A 14 6.37 4.50 -1.45
N MET A 15 5.62 3.97 -0.48
CA MET A 15 4.43 4.64 0.03
C MET A 15 4.74 5.93 0.80
N ASP A 16 6.00 6.23 1.14
CA ASP A 16 6.41 7.50 1.75
C ASP A 16 7.07 8.48 0.76
N ASP A 17 7.17 8.09 -0.52
CA ASP A 17 7.76 8.89 -1.58
C ASP A 17 7.14 10.29 -1.66
N GLU A 18 7.94 11.30 -2.01
CA GLU A 18 7.46 12.69 -2.11
C GLU A 18 6.38 12.85 -3.19
N VAL A 19 6.47 12.07 -4.27
CA VAL A 19 5.56 12.12 -5.41
C VAL A 19 4.31 11.27 -5.15
N TRP A 20 3.13 11.90 -5.26
CA TRP A 20 1.84 11.23 -5.01
C TRP A 20 1.63 9.96 -5.85
N THR A 21 1.91 10.04 -7.14
CA THR A 21 1.67 8.94 -8.08
C THR A 21 2.52 7.71 -7.75
N VAL A 22 3.73 7.89 -7.21
CA VAL A 22 4.59 6.80 -6.73
C VAL A 22 3.94 6.10 -5.53
N ARG A 23 3.48 6.88 -4.54
CA ARG A 23 2.79 6.31 -3.36
C ARG A 23 1.54 5.52 -3.75
N TYR A 24 0.71 6.10 -4.62
CA TYR A 24 -0.52 5.49 -5.09
C TYR A 24 -0.26 4.19 -5.86
N ALA A 25 0.75 4.18 -6.75
CA ALA A 25 1.14 2.99 -7.49
C ALA A 25 1.69 1.89 -6.56
N ALA A 26 2.53 2.25 -5.58
CA ALA A 26 3.08 1.30 -4.62
C ALA A 26 1.98 0.65 -3.76
N ALA A 27 1.03 1.44 -3.26
CA ALA A 27 -0.07 0.93 -2.48
C ALA A 27 -1.03 0.03 -3.29
N ASN A 28 -1.30 0.37 -4.56
CA ASN A 28 -2.05 -0.50 -5.46
C ASN A 28 -1.32 -1.80 -5.78
N ALA A 29 0.00 -1.74 -5.98
CA ALA A 29 0.83 -2.93 -6.19
C ALA A 29 0.76 -3.86 -4.97
N LEU A 30 0.87 -3.33 -3.75
CA LEU A 30 0.66 -4.11 -2.53
C LEU A 30 -0.73 -4.74 -2.51
N ARG A 31 -1.80 -3.99 -2.77
CA ARG A 31 -3.18 -4.52 -2.83
C ARG A 31 -3.30 -5.68 -3.84
N SER A 32 -2.59 -5.61 -4.97
CA SER A 32 -2.60 -6.66 -6.01
C SER A 32 -2.03 -8.02 -5.57
N PHE A 33 -1.26 -8.04 -4.47
CA PHE A 33 -0.79 -9.28 -3.84
C PHE A 33 -1.92 -10.02 -3.08
N GLY A 34 -3.10 -9.41 -2.97
CA GLY A 34 -4.26 -9.99 -2.29
C GLY A 34 -4.12 -9.89 -0.77
N GLN A 35 -4.60 -10.91 -0.06
CA GLN A 35 -4.70 -10.90 1.41
C GLN A 35 -3.40 -10.51 2.14
N PRO A 36 -2.20 -10.99 1.74
CA PRO A 36 -0.95 -10.56 2.38
C PRO A 36 -0.70 -9.05 2.24
N GLY A 37 -0.93 -8.48 1.05
CA GLY A 37 -0.74 -7.07 0.80
C GLY A 37 -1.80 -6.18 1.46
N GLU A 38 -3.06 -6.62 1.46
CA GLU A 38 -4.12 -5.95 2.22
C GLU A 38 -3.84 -5.91 3.72
N ARG A 39 -3.30 -6.98 4.31
CA ARG A 39 -2.89 -6.97 5.72
C ARG A 39 -1.81 -5.93 5.99
N LEU A 40 -0.76 -5.89 5.17
CA LEU A 40 0.29 -4.88 5.29
C LEU A 40 -0.26 -3.45 5.15
N LEU A 41 -1.19 -3.22 4.21
CA LEU A 41 -1.86 -1.92 4.08
C LEU A 41 -2.65 -1.55 5.35
N ARG A 42 -3.33 -2.51 6.00
CA ARG A 42 -4.02 -2.25 7.27
C ARG A 42 -3.04 -1.91 8.40
N ASP A 43 -1.90 -2.60 8.47
CA ASP A 43 -0.86 -2.32 9.45
C ASP A 43 -0.28 -0.91 9.27
N ILE A 44 -0.01 -0.50 8.01
CA ILE A 44 0.45 0.86 7.68
C ILE A 44 -0.63 1.90 7.98
N ALA A 45 -1.90 1.63 7.69
CA ALA A 45 -3.00 2.56 7.97
C ALA A 45 -3.19 2.80 9.47
N ALA A 46 -2.82 1.83 10.32
CA ALA A 46 -2.87 1.91 11.78
C ALA A 46 -1.60 2.51 12.42
N SER A 47 -0.56 2.83 11.62
CA SER A 47 0.68 3.42 12.13
C SER A 47 0.52 4.91 12.46
N GLU A 48 1.61 5.53 12.95
CA GLU A 48 1.69 6.98 13.10
C GLU A 48 1.41 7.71 11.78
N VAL A 49 0.90 8.94 11.90
CA VAL A 49 0.52 9.79 10.77
C VAL A 49 1.73 10.06 9.87
N SER A 50 1.67 9.56 8.64
CA SER A 50 2.71 9.68 7.62
C SER A 50 2.09 9.78 6.22
N ARG A 51 2.89 9.89 5.15
CA ARG A 51 2.35 9.81 3.78
C ARG A 51 1.92 8.37 3.48
N SER A 52 2.69 7.38 3.94
CA SER A 52 2.34 5.96 3.81
C SER A 52 1.02 5.63 4.48
N GLN A 53 0.84 6.07 5.72
CA GLN A 53 -0.38 5.87 6.50
C GLN A 53 -1.61 6.42 5.75
N ARG A 54 -1.55 7.70 5.31
CA ARG A 54 -2.66 8.33 4.58
C ARG A 54 -2.96 7.64 3.25
N THR A 55 -1.93 7.22 2.54
CA THR A 55 -2.07 6.49 1.26
C THR A 55 -2.71 5.12 1.48
N ALA A 56 -2.30 4.40 2.53
CA ALA A 56 -2.89 3.12 2.88
C ALA A 56 -4.37 3.25 3.26
N SER A 57 -4.73 4.25 4.07
CA SER A 57 -6.13 4.54 4.41
C SER A 57 -6.97 4.84 3.17
N LEU A 58 -6.45 5.62 2.21
CA LEU A 58 -7.16 5.91 0.96
C LEU A 58 -7.43 4.63 0.16
N ILE A 59 -6.40 3.83 -0.11
CA ILE A 59 -6.52 2.61 -0.94
C ILE A 59 -7.47 1.58 -0.34
N LEU A 60 -7.53 1.49 0.99
CA LEU A 60 -8.47 0.63 1.70
C LEU A 60 -9.92 1.17 1.61
N ALA A 61 -10.10 2.48 1.50
CA ALA A 61 -11.40 3.13 1.37
C ALA A 61 -11.96 3.14 -0.07
N GLU A 62 -11.08 3.14 -1.09
CA GLU A 62 -11.47 3.15 -2.52
C GLU A 62 -12.22 1.87 -2.99
N GLY A 63 -12.37 0.86 -2.13
CA GLY A 63 -12.97 -0.43 -2.48
C GLY A 63 -12.11 -1.23 -3.46
N PRO A 64 -12.52 -2.44 -3.88
CA PRO A 64 -11.80 -3.20 -4.90
C PRO A 64 -11.65 -2.36 -6.18
N ALA A 65 -10.47 -2.35 -6.80
CA ALA A 65 -10.33 -1.80 -8.15
C ALA A 65 -11.35 -2.50 -9.06
N ALA A 66 -12.17 -1.70 -9.75
CA ALA A 66 -13.18 -2.17 -10.70
C ALA A 66 -12.56 -2.96 -11.86
#